data_AF-A0A227JH93-F1
#
_entry.id   AF-A0A227JH93-F1
#
_cell.length_a   1.000
_cell.length_b   1.000
_cell.length_c   1.000
_cell.angle_alpha   90.00
_cell.angle_beta   90.00
_cell.angle_gamma   90.00
#
_symmetry.space_group_name_H-M   'P 1'
#
loop_
_entity.id
_entity.type
_entity.pdbx_description
1 polymer ?
#
loop_
_entity_poly.entity_id
_entity_poly.type
_entity_poly.pdbx_seq_one_letter_code
_entity_poly.pdbx_strand_id
1 'polypeptide(L)'
;MRNIMEQYTEKPEILMLTQQSLQSENFKEMLSKNTETKITIIDAKNPSYHELIPDRYFLLVDFSVDTPSDTLVYLKDSNKVLGTIMLNLGYDLDTEELASWPHVKGIFGPLDSMEKVCRGLGAIVKGDNWLSRRLLDQLVNYYKGKESNNVSEPAIEVELTRREIQVLKMLKEGGSNMEIADSLFISEHTIKSHLYNIFRKLEVKNRTQATSWAKRNL
;
A
#
# COMPACT_ATOMS: atom_id res chain seq x y z
N MET A 1 -22.93 41.06 2.90
CA MET A 1 -23.33 40.08 1.87
C MET A 1 -22.10 39.29 1.46
N ARG A 2 -22.13 37.97 1.67
CA ARG A 2 -21.20 36.91 1.23
C ARG A 2 -19.73 37.11 1.65
N ASN A 3 -19.25 36.36 2.63
CA ASN A 3 -18.73 35.03 2.31
C ASN A 3 -19.28 33.95 3.25
N ILE A 4 -20.37 33.33 2.78
CA ILE A 4 -20.89 32.05 3.25
C ILE A 4 -20.11 31.00 2.44
N MET A 5 -18.85 30.73 2.77
CA MET A 5 -18.04 29.62 2.21
C MET A 5 -16.79 29.34 3.07
N GLU A 6 -16.91 29.36 4.40
CA GLU A 6 -16.27 28.27 5.15
C GLU A 6 -17.19 27.06 4.93
N GLN A 7 -17.07 26.42 3.77
CA GLN A 7 -17.45 25.02 3.69
C GLN A 7 -16.62 24.35 4.79
N TYR A 8 -17.29 23.83 5.81
CA TYR A 8 -16.71 22.95 6.81
C TYR A 8 -16.04 21.80 6.03
N THR A 9 -14.78 21.97 5.62
CA THR A 9 -14.01 20.85 5.11
C THR A 9 -13.77 19.99 6.33
N GLU A 10 -14.54 18.91 6.44
CA GLU A 10 -14.37 17.92 7.49
C GLU A 10 -12.87 17.59 7.63
N LYS A 11 -12.40 17.60 8.87
CA LYS A 11 -11.01 17.26 9.19
C LYS A 11 -10.76 15.85 8.63
N PRO A 12 -9.66 15.63 7.88
CA PRO A 12 -9.40 14.34 7.29
C PRO A 12 -9.33 13.24 8.35
N GLU A 13 -10.00 12.12 8.10
CA GLU A 13 -9.98 10.95 8.98
C GLU A 13 -8.83 9.99 8.61
N ILE A 14 -8.57 9.00 9.47
CA ILE A 14 -7.69 7.87 9.13
C ILE A 14 -8.56 6.63 8.97
N LEU A 15 -8.45 5.98 7.83
CA LEU A 15 -9.05 4.68 7.57
C LEU A 15 -7.98 3.61 7.79
N MET A 16 -8.09 2.84 8.86
CA MET A 16 -7.14 1.80 9.21
C MET A 16 -7.61 0.45 8.69
N LEU A 17 -6.88 -0.10 7.72
CA LEU A 17 -7.11 -1.42 7.17
C LEU A 17 -6.31 -2.45 7.98
N THR A 18 -7.01 -3.18 8.86
CA THR A 18 -6.44 -4.20 9.75
C THR A 18 -7.54 -5.17 10.17
N GLN A 19 -7.19 -6.23 10.88
CA GLN A 19 -8.17 -7.16 11.45
C GLN A 19 -8.89 -6.53 12.64
N GLN A 20 -10.18 -6.82 12.80
CA GLN A 20 -10.90 -6.36 13.99
C GLN A 20 -10.53 -7.20 15.21
N SER A 21 -9.94 -6.58 16.23
CA SER A 21 -9.44 -7.24 17.44
C SER A 21 -9.35 -6.26 18.60
N LEU A 22 -9.22 -6.77 19.84
CA LEU A 22 -8.99 -5.92 21.01
C LEU A 22 -7.69 -5.10 20.87
N GLN A 23 -6.67 -5.71 20.26
CA GLN A 23 -5.38 -5.07 20.02
C GLN A 23 -5.52 -3.90 19.04
N SER A 24 -6.21 -4.10 17.92
CA SER A 24 -6.41 -3.04 16.92
C SER A 24 -7.34 -1.94 17.42
N GLU A 25 -8.37 -2.24 18.22
CA GLU A 25 -9.20 -1.22 18.88
C GLU A 25 -8.40 -0.40 19.89
N ASN A 26 -7.60 -1.03 20.77
CA ASN A 26 -6.73 -0.32 21.70
C ASN A 26 -5.73 0.58 20.97
N PHE A 27 -5.16 0.08 19.87
CA PHE A 27 -4.25 0.83 19.02
C PHE A 27 -4.96 2.04 18.38
N LYS A 28 -6.16 1.85 17.83
CA LYS A 28 -7.01 2.93 17.31
C LYS A 28 -7.32 3.98 18.36
N GLU A 29 -7.73 3.60 19.57
CA GLU A 29 -8.03 4.55 20.65
C GLU A 29 -6.80 5.39 21.00
N MET A 30 -5.65 4.73 21.17
CA MET A 30 -4.40 5.41 21.49
C MET A 30 -3.97 6.37 20.37
N LEU A 31 -4.01 5.92 19.11
CA LEU A 31 -3.67 6.77 17.97
C LEU A 31 -4.64 7.95 17.84
N SER A 32 -5.95 7.70 17.96
CA SER A 32 -6.97 8.75 17.86
C SER A 32 -6.75 9.85 18.90
N LYS A 33 -6.38 9.46 20.13
CA LYS A 33 -6.07 10.40 21.22
C LYS A 33 -4.80 11.21 20.94
N ASN A 34 -3.74 10.58 20.42
CA ASN A 34 -2.46 11.23 20.18
C ASN A 34 -2.47 12.14 18.94
N THR A 35 -3.28 11.83 17.93
CA THR A 35 -3.36 12.60 16.69
C THR A 35 -4.56 13.54 16.65
N GLU A 36 -5.43 13.50 17.66
CA GLU A 36 -6.71 14.22 17.71
C GLU A 36 -7.53 14.02 16.42
N THR A 37 -7.48 12.81 15.86
CA THR A 37 -8.07 12.48 14.56
C THR A 37 -8.93 11.24 14.72
N LYS A 38 -10.11 11.26 14.09
CA LYS A 38 -10.97 10.09 14.07
C LYS A 38 -10.32 8.99 13.24
N ILE A 39 -10.25 7.81 13.81
CA ILE A 39 -9.71 6.62 13.15
C ILE A 39 -10.81 5.57 13.07
N THR A 40 -11.08 5.12 11.86
CA THR A 40 -12.07 4.08 11.56
C THR A 40 -11.34 2.82 11.13
N ILE A 41 -11.56 1.71 11.84
CA ILE A 41 -11.03 0.40 11.42
C ILE A 41 -11.95 -0.21 10.38
N ILE A 42 -11.37 -0.72 9.31
CA ILE A 42 -12.02 -1.62 8.37
C ILE A 42 -11.33 -2.97 8.42
N ASP A 43 -12.12 -4.01 8.67
CA ASP A 43 -11.75 -5.38 8.39
C ASP A 43 -12.15 -5.73 6.96
N ALA A 44 -11.18 -6.02 6.12
CA ALA A 44 -11.39 -6.32 4.71
C ALA A 44 -12.21 -7.59 4.47
N LYS A 45 -12.39 -8.44 5.48
CA LYS A 45 -13.26 -9.63 5.43
C LYS A 45 -14.74 -9.30 5.68
N ASN A 46 -15.05 -8.11 6.18
CA ASN A 46 -16.43 -7.67 6.42
C ASN A 46 -17.05 -7.15 5.11
N PRO A 47 -18.07 -7.80 4.53
CA PRO A 47 -18.63 -7.39 3.23
C PRO A 47 -19.22 -5.97 3.22
N SER A 48 -19.62 -5.44 4.38
CA SER A 48 -20.20 -4.10 4.53
C SER A 48 -19.19 -3.00 4.82
N TYR A 49 -17.87 -3.25 4.68
CA TYR A 49 -16.85 -2.25 5.01
C TYR A 49 -16.99 -0.93 4.23
N HIS A 50 -17.59 -0.98 3.03
CA HIS A 50 -17.78 0.17 2.14
C HIS A 50 -18.57 1.31 2.80
N GLU A 51 -19.50 0.98 3.70
CA GLU A 51 -20.35 1.94 4.42
C GLU A 51 -19.59 2.74 5.48
N LEU A 52 -18.42 2.25 5.89
CA LEU A 52 -17.58 2.86 6.92
C LEU A 52 -16.52 3.81 6.34
N ILE A 53 -16.45 3.92 5.02
CA ILE A 53 -15.42 4.71 4.33
C ILE A 53 -15.79 6.20 4.40
N PRO A 54 -15.00 7.04 5.08
CA PRO A 54 -15.24 8.47 5.16
C PRO A 54 -15.00 9.17 3.81
N ASP A 55 -15.49 10.40 3.65
CA ASP A 55 -15.38 11.14 2.39
C ASP A 55 -13.96 11.58 2.04
N ARG A 56 -13.10 11.80 3.04
CA ARG A 56 -11.68 12.12 2.85
C ARG A 56 -10.86 11.45 3.94
N TYR A 57 -9.86 10.66 3.55
CA TYR A 57 -9.04 9.94 4.53
C TYR A 57 -7.60 9.71 4.13
N PHE A 58 -6.74 9.54 5.13
CA PHE A 58 -5.47 8.83 4.97
C PHE A 58 -5.71 7.34 5.11
N LEU A 59 -5.19 6.55 4.17
CA LEU A 59 -5.29 5.10 4.18
C LEU A 59 -4.11 4.54 4.98
N LEU A 60 -4.39 4.00 6.16
CA LEU A 60 -3.41 3.35 7.03
C LEU A 60 -3.48 1.83 6.84
N VAL A 61 -2.51 1.25 6.13
CA VAL A 61 -2.50 -0.18 5.79
C VAL A 61 -1.58 -0.93 6.73
N ASP A 62 -2.13 -1.91 7.44
CA ASP A 62 -1.37 -2.86 8.24
C ASP A 62 -0.92 -4.05 7.39
N PHE A 63 0.35 -4.07 6.99
CA PHE A 63 0.93 -5.12 6.14
C PHE A 63 1.12 -6.46 6.87
N SER A 64 0.84 -6.53 8.18
CA SER A 64 0.81 -7.79 8.92
C SER A 64 -0.49 -8.58 8.72
N VAL A 65 -1.54 -7.96 8.16
CA VAL A 65 -2.87 -8.57 7.99
C VAL A 65 -3.12 -8.99 6.53
N ASP A 66 -3.71 -10.18 6.35
CA ASP A 66 -4.13 -10.69 5.03
C ASP A 66 -5.35 -9.90 4.51
N THR A 67 -5.11 -8.99 3.57
CA THR A 67 -6.13 -8.10 2.99
C THR A 67 -6.43 -8.50 1.54
N PRO A 68 -7.65 -8.92 1.17
CA PRO A 68 -7.99 -9.24 -0.21
C PRO A 68 -7.51 -8.18 -1.23
N SER A 69 -6.88 -8.63 -2.31
CA SER A 69 -6.29 -7.74 -3.31
C SER A 69 -7.29 -6.77 -3.93
N ASP A 70 -8.53 -7.22 -4.16
CA ASP A 70 -9.60 -6.38 -4.71
C ASP A 70 -9.98 -5.24 -3.76
N THR A 71 -9.95 -5.48 -2.44
CA THR A 71 -10.13 -4.42 -1.43
C THR A 71 -8.99 -3.40 -1.49
N LEU A 72 -7.73 -3.87 -1.62
CA LEU A 72 -6.60 -2.97 -1.77
C LEU A 72 -6.71 -2.11 -3.02
N VAL A 73 -7.10 -2.68 -4.16
CA VAL A 73 -7.30 -1.92 -5.40
C VAL A 73 -8.42 -0.91 -5.26
N TYR A 74 -9.58 -1.34 -4.75
CA TYR A 74 -10.73 -0.46 -4.54
C TYR A 74 -10.37 0.75 -3.65
N LEU A 75 -9.67 0.51 -2.54
CA LEU A 75 -9.24 1.58 -1.65
C LEU A 75 -8.16 2.46 -2.27
N LYS A 76 -7.20 1.90 -3.01
CA LYS A 76 -6.13 2.68 -3.68
C LYS A 76 -6.66 3.63 -4.75
N ASP A 77 -7.63 3.16 -5.54
CA ASP A 77 -8.13 3.90 -6.71
C ASP A 77 -9.24 4.91 -6.33
N SER A 78 -9.58 5.00 -5.05
CA SER A 78 -10.58 5.95 -4.54
C SER A 78 -10.06 7.39 -4.57
N ASN A 79 -10.83 8.29 -5.19
CA ASN A 79 -10.57 9.74 -5.17
C ASN A 79 -10.70 10.38 -3.77
N LYS A 80 -11.15 9.62 -2.77
CA LYS A 80 -11.27 10.02 -1.37
C LYS A 80 -9.94 9.92 -0.60
N VAL A 81 -8.95 9.23 -1.14
CA VAL A 81 -7.66 8.97 -0.48
C VAL A 81 -6.73 10.17 -0.59
N LEU A 82 -6.32 10.71 0.55
CA LEU A 82 -5.38 11.83 0.64
C LEU A 82 -3.92 11.38 0.60
N GLY A 83 -3.68 10.15 1.05
CA GLY A 83 -2.38 9.50 0.98
C GLY A 83 -2.33 8.21 1.77
N THR A 84 -1.27 7.44 1.52
CA THR A 84 -1.09 6.10 2.11
C THR A 84 -0.06 6.15 3.23
N ILE A 85 -0.35 5.44 4.31
CA ILE A 85 0.53 5.23 5.44
C ILE A 85 0.66 3.73 5.65
N MET A 86 1.88 3.22 5.76
CA MET A 86 2.15 1.78 5.84
C MET A 86 2.64 1.42 7.24
N LEU A 87 2.00 0.44 7.87
CA LEU A 87 2.39 -0.13 9.15
C LEU A 87 2.90 -1.55 8.96
N ASN A 88 3.81 -1.96 9.84
CA ASN A 88 4.34 -3.32 9.89
C ASN A 88 4.94 -3.78 8.55
N LEU A 89 5.53 -2.86 7.80
CA LEU A 89 6.15 -3.20 6.52
C LEU A 89 7.48 -3.91 6.76
N GLY A 90 7.49 -5.23 6.59
CA GLY A 90 8.66 -6.09 6.88
C GLY A 90 9.76 -6.11 5.81
N TYR A 91 9.66 -5.30 4.76
CA TYR A 91 10.61 -5.30 3.64
C TYR A 91 10.76 -3.92 3.01
N ASP A 92 11.82 -3.73 2.24
CA ASP A 92 11.99 -2.53 1.42
C ASP A 92 11.12 -2.59 0.17
N LEU A 93 10.28 -1.57 -0.02
CA LEU A 93 9.58 -1.37 -1.31
C LEU A 93 10.59 -0.96 -2.36
N ASP A 94 10.43 -1.52 -3.56
CA ASP A 94 11.06 -0.94 -4.73
C ASP A 94 10.27 0.29 -5.23
N THR A 95 10.88 1.00 -6.17
CA THR A 95 10.37 2.30 -6.62
C THR A 95 9.04 2.18 -7.36
N GLU A 96 8.82 1.12 -8.13
CA GLU A 96 7.57 0.89 -8.84
C GLU A 96 6.44 0.51 -7.89
N GLU A 97 6.72 -0.35 -6.91
CA GLU A 97 5.72 -0.71 -5.90
C GLU A 97 5.32 0.52 -5.10
N LEU A 98 6.29 1.31 -4.63
CA LEU A 98 6.04 2.55 -3.91
C LEU A 98 5.20 3.54 -4.75
N ALA A 99 5.50 3.66 -6.05
CA ALA A 99 4.75 4.53 -6.97
C ALA A 99 3.33 4.01 -7.29
N SER A 100 3.04 2.72 -7.05
CA SER A 100 1.71 2.15 -7.22
C SER A 100 0.72 2.50 -6.11
N TRP A 101 1.21 3.08 -5.00
CA TRP A 101 0.37 3.50 -3.88
C TRP A 101 0.03 5.00 -3.97
N PRO A 102 -1.22 5.40 -3.69
CA PRO A 102 -1.62 6.79 -3.77
C PRO A 102 -0.90 7.61 -2.69
N HIS A 103 -0.10 8.58 -3.13
CA HIS A 103 0.61 9.57 -2.31
C HIS A 103 1.16 8.99 -0.99
N VAL A 104 2.17 8.12 -1.05
CA VAL A 104 2.75 7.55 0.18
C VAL A 104 3.26 8.69 1.08
N LYS A 105 2.72 8.75 2.29
CA LYS A 105 3.02 9.77 3.31
C LYS A 105 3.91 9.26 4.42
N GLY A 106 3.87 7.96 4.73
CA GLY A 106 4.67 7.40 5.81
C GLY A 106 4.81 5.89 5.73
N ILE A 107 5.95 5.39 6.21
CA ILE A 107 6.24 3.96 6.32
C ILE A 107 6.80 3.70 7.72
N PHE A 108 6.22 2.73 8.41
CA PHE A 108 6.65 2.25 9.70
C PHE A 108 6.93 0.75 9.64
N GLY A 109 8.10 0.36 10.13
CA GLY A 109 8.52 -1.04 10.19
C GLY A 109 7.93 -1.77 11.41
N PRO A 110 8.03 -3.11 11.46
CA PRO A 110 7.52 -3.92 12.58
C PRO A 110 8.22 -3.65 13.92
N LEU A 111 9.41 -3.05 13.88
CA LEU A 111 10.23 -2.74 15.06
C LEU A 111 10.08 -1.27 15.50
N ASP A 112 9.27 -0.47 14.81
CA ASP A 112 9.07 0.92 15.17
C ASP A 112 8.25 1.03 16.46
N SER A 113 8.69 1.89 17.39
CA SER A 113 8.00 2.09 18.65
C SER A 113 6.66 2.79 18.46
N MET A 114 5.73 2.56 19.39
CA MET A 114 4.44 3.23 19.40
C MET A 114 4.55 4.76 19.41
N GLU A 115 5.50 5.29 20.16
CA GLU A 115 5.74 6.73 20.21
C GLU A 115 6.12 7.28 18.83
N LYS A 116 6.99 6.56 18.10
CA LYS A 116 7.40 6.95 16.74
C LYS A 116 6.20 6.93 15.78
N VAL A 117 5.35 5.92 15.86
CA VAL A 117 4.12 5.83 15.05
C VAL A 117 3.18 6.99 15.37
N CYS A 118 2.87 7.24 16.64
CA CYS A 118 2.02 8.36 17.07
C CYS A 118 2.56 9.71 16.57
N ARG A 119 3.86 9.97 16.73
CA ARG A 119 4.50 11.20 16.27
C ARG A 119 4.43 11.35 14.75
N GLY A 120 4.73 10.28 14.02
CA GLY A 120 4.72 10.31 12.56
C GLY A 120 3.31 10.50 12.00
N LEU A 121 2.31 9.81 12.54
CA LEU A 121 0.91 10.03 12.17
C LEU A 121 0.45 11.45 12.50
N GLY A 122 0.83 11.98 13.67
CA GLY A 122 0.53 13.36 14.05
C GLY A 122 1.12 14.40 13.09
N ALA A 123 2.32 14.15 12.55
CA ALA A 123 2.94 14.98 11.52
C ALA A 123 2.19 14.86 10.18
N ILE A 124 1.84 13.64 9.76
CA ILE A 124 1.12 13.38 8.50
C ILE A 124 -0.24 14.06 8.48
N VAL A 125 -1.00 13.98 9.58
CA VAL A 125 -2.31 14.65 9.70
C VAL A 125 -2.17 16.17 9.57
N LYS A 126 -1.04 16.74 9.98
CA LYS A 126 -0.73 18.18 9.83
C LYS A 126 -0.22 18.56 8.44
N GLY A 127 -0.04 17.59 7.55
CA GLY A 127 0.37 17.79 6.16
C GLY A 127 1.82 17.43 5.85
N ASP A 128 2.60 16.99 6.84
CA ASP A 128 4.00 16.63 6.64
C ASP A 128 4.15 15.23 6.02
N ASN A 129 5.32 14.94 5.43
CA ASN A 129 5.69 13.59 5.03
C ASN A 129 6.58 12.94 6.10
N TRP A 130 6.31 11.68 6.43
CA TRP A 130 7.12 10.84 7.31
C TRP A 130 7.86 9.76 6.51
N LEU A 131 8.67 10.20 5.55
CA LEU A 131 9.46 9.32 4.69
C LEU A 131 10.95 9.60 4.87
N SER A 132 11.77 8.57 4.69
CA SER A 132 13.22 8.75 4.62
C SER A 132 13.58 9.57 3.37
N ARG A 133 14.67 10.35 3.45
CA ARG A 133 15.18 11.10 2.30
C ARG A 133 15.40 10.21 1.08
N ARG A 134 15.96 9.02 1.29
CA ARG A 134 16.15 8.00 0.23
C ARG A 134 14.86 7.70 -0.53
N LEU A 135 13.75 7.46 0.18
CA LEU A 135 12.47 7.13 -0.47
C LEU A 135 11.88 8.33 -1.21
N LEU A 136 12.02 9.54 -0.66
CA LEU A 136 11.62 10.76 -1.35
C LEU A 136 12.44 10.96 -2.64
N ASP A 137 13.75 10.77 -2.58
CA ASP A 137 14.63 10.85 -3.74
C ASP A 137 14.24 9.80 -4.80
N GLN A 138 13.91 8.57 -4.39
CA GLN A 138 13.41 7.53 -5.30
C GLN A 138 12.11 7.94 -6.00
N LEU A 139 11.12 8.47 -5.27
CA LEU A 139 9.86 8.92 -5.84
C LEU A 139 10.05 10.09 -6.82
N VAL A 140 10.85 11.09 -6.42
CA VAL A 140 11.12 12.26 -7.27
C VAL A 140 11.81 11.83 -8.57
N ASN A 141 12.80 10.94 -8.50
CA ASN A 141 13.50 10.46 -9.69
C ASN A 141 12.60 9.59 -10.58
N TYR A 142 11.71 8.79 -9.99
CA TYR A 142 10.75 7.98 -10.75
C TYR A 142 9.83 8.84 -11.61
N TYR A 143 9.19 9.87 -11.02
CA TYR A 143 8.28 10.74 -11.75
C TYR A 143 9.00 11.59 -12.80
N LYS A 144 10.23 12.05 -12.52
CA LYS A 144 11.07 12.74 -13.52
C LYS A 144 11.43 11.84 -14.71
N GLY A 145 11.72 10.56 -14.46
CA GLY A 145 12.03 9.58 -15.51
C GLY A 145 10.83 9.26 -16.40
N LYS A 146 9.63 9.19 -15.82
CA LYS A 146 8.38 8.91 -16.55
C LYS A 146 7.96 10.05 -17.48
N GLU A 147 8.20 11.30 -17.12
CA GLU A 147 7.94 12.46 -18.00
C GLU A 147 8.90 12.51 -19.21
N SER A 148 10.09 11.93 -19.08
CA SER A 148 11.12 11.96 -20.13
C SER A 148 11.03 10.82 -21.15
N ASN A 149 10.23 9.77 -20.91
CA ASN A 149 10.16 8.56 -21.74
C ASN A 149 8.97 8.53 -22.73
N ASN A 150 8.40 9.68 -23.09
CA ASN A 150 7.40 9.78 -24.17
C ASN A 150 8.01 9.70 -25.59
N VAL A 151 9.02 8.83 -25.82
CA VAL A 151 9.50 8.47 -27.16
C VAL A 151 9.80 6.97 -27.23
N SER A 152 9.00 6.31 -28.06
CA SER A 152 9.03 4.96 -28.65
C SER A 152 10.30 4.11 -28.54
N GLU A 153 10.14 2.83 -28.14
CA GLU A 153 10.57 1.64 -28.91
C GLU A 153 9.94 0.34 -28.36
N PRO A 154 9.53 -0.63 -29.22
CA PRO A 154 8.81 -1.83 -28.79
C PRO A 154 9.77 -3.00 -28.54
N ALA A 155 9.95 -3.41 -27.28
CA ALA A 155 10.47 -4.73 -26.90
C ALA A 155 10.06 -5.08 -25.45
N ILE A 156 9.02 -5.91 -25.34
CA ILE A 156 8.46 -6.55 -24.12
C ILE A 156 7.88 -5.54 -23.10
N GLU A 157 6.65 -5.10 -23.39
CA GLU A 157 5.83 -4.06 -22.73
C GLU A 157 5.29 -4.39 -21.32
N VAL A 158 5.95 -5.21 -20.51
CA VAL A 158 5.50 -5.44 -19.12
C VAL A 158 6.57 -5.04 -18.11
N GLU A 159 6.45 -3.81 -17.60
CA GLU A 159 7.27 -3.30 -16.48
C GLU A 159 6.89 -4.02 -15.18
N LEU A 160 7.58 -5.14 -14.90
CA LEU A 160 7.54 -5.82 -13.61
C LEU A 160 8.58 -5.22 -12.66
N THR A 161 8.18 -5.05 -11.39
CA THR A 161 9.10 -4.54 -10.38
C THR A 161 10.21 -5.55 -10.06
N ARG A 162 11.31 -5.11 -9.42
CA ARG A 162 12.37 -6.03 -8.99
C ARG A 162 11.82 -7.11 -8.06
N ARG A 163 10.92 -6.74 -7.16
CA ARG A 163 10.28 -7.66 -6.24
C ARG A 163 9.35 -8.63 -6.96
N GLU A 164 8.56 -8.14 -7.91
CA GLU A 164 7.71 -8.97 -8.75
C GLU A 164 8.52 -9.98 -9.58
N ILE A 165 9.68 -9.58 -10.11
CA ILE A 165 10.60 -10.49 -10.82
C ILE A 165 11.13 -11.58 -9.87
N GLN A 166 11.52 -11.24 -8.63
CA GLN A 166 11.94 -12.23 -7.64
C GLN A 166 10.83 -13.25 -7.37
N VAL A 167 9.61 -12.77 -7.12
CA VAL A 167 8.43 -13.63 -6.92
C VAL A 167 8.20 -14.51 -8.15
N LEU A 168 8.25 -13.95 -9.35
CA LEU A 168 7.99 -14.67 -10.60
C LEU A 168 9.06 -15.72 -10.92
N LYS A 169 10.33 -15.50 -10.53
CA LYS A 169 11.40 -16.50 -10.63
C LYS A 169 11.15 -17.70 -9.73
N MET A 170 10.79 -17.46 -8.47
CA MET A 170 10.46 -18.56 -7.56
C MET A 170 9.16 -19.27 -7.97
N LEU A 171 8.21 -18.52 -8.54
CA LEU A 171 6.99 -19.07 -9.14
C LEU A 171 7.29 -20.01 -10.32
N LYS A 172 8.27 -19.65 -11.16
CA LYS A 172 8.76 -20.47 -12.28
C LYS A 172 9.33 -21.80 -11.80
N GLU A 173 9.98 -21.80 -10.64
CA GLU A 173 10.55 -22.99 -9.98
C GLU A 173 9.49 -23.84 -9.27
N GLY A 174 8.25 -23.35 -9.15
CA GLY A 174 7.13 -24.08 -8.54
C GLY A 174 6.90 -23.76 -7.06
N GLY A 175 7.67 -22.84 -6.47
CA GLY A 175 7.58 -22.52 -5.04
C GLY A 175 6.20 -22.02 -4.63
N SER A 176 5.58 -22.64 -3.64
CA SER A 176 4.31 -22.24 -3.05
C SER A 176 4.38 -20.82 -2.48
N ASN A 177 3.24 -20.16 -2.29
CA ASN A 177 3.24 -18.80 -1.73
C ASN A 177 3.97 -18.73 -0.38
N MET A 178 3.85 -19.77 0.44
CA MET A 178 4.51 -19.87 1.74
C MET A 178 6.02 -20.01 1.59
N GLU A 179 6.51 -20.89 0.71
CA GLU A 179 7.94 -21.03 0.44
C GLU A 179 8.57 -19.75 -0.14
N ILE A 180 7.85 -19.07 -1.03
CA ILE A 180 8.28 -17.78 -1.58
C ILE A 180 8.32 -16.73 -0.45
N ALA A 181 7.30 -16.69 0.40
CA ALA A 181 7.22 -15.76 1.52
C ALA A 181 8.39 -15.93 2.49
N ASP A 182 8.66 -17.17 2.90
CA ASP A 182 9.76 -17.53 3.79
C ASP A 182 11.12 -17.15 3.17
N SER A 183 11.33 -17.48 1.90
CA SER A 183 12.59 -17.18 1.19
C SER A 183 12.83 -15.69 1.02
N LEU A 184 11.75 -14.91 0.94
CA LEU A 184 11.78 -13.48 0.73
C LEU A 184 11.58 -12.68 2.03
N PHE A 185 11.51 -13.36 3.18
CA PHE A 185 11.30 -12.81 4.53
C PHE A 185 10.09 -11.87 4.64
N ILE A 186 8.99 -12.23 4.00
CA ILE A 186 7.73 -11.47 3.99
C ILE A 186 6.53 -12.37 4.29
N SER A 187 5.35 -11.81 4.48
CA SER A 187 4.15 -12.61 4.71
C SER A 187 3.66 -13.29 3.43
N GLU A 188 2.99 -14.45 3.57
CA GLU A 188 2.31 -15.12 2.45
C GLU A 188 1.31 -14.18 1.76
N HIS A 189 0.68 -13.29 2.52
CA HIS A 189 -0.18 -12.25 1.99
C HIS A 189 0.56 -11.30 1.03
N THR A 190 1.74 -10.82 1.44
CA THR A 190 2.58 -9.94 0.59
C THR A 190 2.88 -10.62 -0.75
N ILE A 191 3.10 -11.94 -0.75
CA ILE A 191 3.24 -12.72 -1.98
C ILE A 191 1.95 -12.74 -2.80
N LYS A 192 0.78 -12.93 -2.18
CA LYS A 192 -0.52 -12.84 -2.88
C LYS A 192 -0.71 -11.47 -3.52
N SER A 193 -0.33 -10.38 -2.86
CA SER A 193 -0.39 -9.01 -3.40
C SER A 193 0.56 -8.83 -4.59
N HIS A 194 1.81 -9.30 -4.48
CA HIS A 194 2.74 -9.28 -5.62
C HIS A 194 2.21 -10.12 -6.78
N LEU A 195 1.68 -11.31 -6.53
CA LEU A 195 1.09 -12.16 -7.57
C LEU A 195 -0.12 -11.52 -8.24
N TYR A 196 -0.97 -10.82 -7.49
CA TYR A 196 -2.07 -10.05 -8.06
C TYR A 196 -1.57 -8.97 -9.03
N ASN A 197 -0.57 -8.17 -8.60
CA ASN A 197 0.00 -7.14 -9.46
C ASN A 197 0.68 -7.74 -10.70
N ILE A 198 1.44 -8.82 -10.54
CA ILE A 198 2.03 -9.60 -11.63
C ILE A 198 0.94 -10.05 -12.59
N PHE A 199 -0.14 -10.65 -12.10
CA PHE A 199 -1.21 -11.19 -12.96
C PHE A 199 -1.88 -10.07 -13.76
N ARG A 200 -2.15 -8.94 -13.12
CA ARG A 200 -2.68 -7.75 -13.78
C ARG A 200 -1.71 -7.20 -14.83
N LYS A 201 -0.43 -7.06 -14.50
CA LYS A 201 0.60 -6.52 -15.40
C LYS A 201 0.86 -7.45 -16.59
N LEU A 202 0.87 -8.77 -16.38
CA LEU A 202 1.05 -9.77 -17.43
C LEU A 202 -0.26 -10.09 -18.19
N GLU A 203 -1.40 -9.50 -17.78
CA GLU A 203 -2.74 -9.80 -18.28
C GLU A 203 -3.11 -11.30 -18.23
N VAL A 204 -2.64 -12.01 -17.21
CA VAL A 204 -2.93 -13.44 -16.99
C VAL A 204 -3.95 -13.64 -15.88
N LYS A 205 -4.72 -14.72 -15.99
CA LYS A 205 -5.84 -14.98 -15.07
C LYS A 205 -5.48 -15.84 -13.87
N ASN A 206 -4.37 -16.57 -13.94
CA ASN A 206 -4.01 -17.52 -12.89
C ASN A 206 -2.51 -17.82 -12.84
N ARG A 207 -2.14 -18.47 -11.74
CA ARG A 207 -0.78 -18.93 -11.44
C ARG A 207 -0.16 -19.76 -12.56
N THR A 208 -0.90 -20.70 -13.15
CA THR A 208 -0.39 -21.55 -14.24
C THR A 208 -0.02 -20.73 -15.47
N GLN A 209 -0.85 -19.75 -15.84
CA GLN A 209 -0.56 -18.83 -16.94
C GLN A 209 0.65 -17.95 -16.63
N ALA A 210 0.76 -17.43 -15.40
CA ALA A 210 1.94 -16.66 -14.97
C ALA A 210 3.23 -17.51 -14.98
N THR A 211 3.19 -18.75 -14.49
CA THR A 211 4.31 -19.69 -14.56
C THR A 211 4.69 -20.00 -16.01
N SER A 212 3.72 -20.21 -16.90
CA SER A 212 3.96 -20.44 -18.34
C SER A 212 4.56 -19.21 -19.02
N TRP A 213 4.11 -18.01 -18.65
CA TRP A 213 4.72 -16.76 -19.09
C TRP A 213 6.17 -16.66 -18.61
N ALA A 214 6.41 -16.92 -17.32
CA ALA A 214 7.75 -16.86 -16.72
C ALA A 214 8.73 -17.83 -17.37
N LYS A 215 8.31 -19.06 -17.68
CA LYS A 215 9.14 -20.05 -18.40
C LYS A 215 9.55 -19.62 -19.81
N ARG A 216 8.77 -18.74 -20.46
CA ARG A 216 9.03 -18.26 -21.81
C ARG A 216 9.84 -16.96 -21.86
N ASN A 217 9.79 -16.16 -20.78
CA ASN A 217 10.31 -14.78 -20.77
C ASN A 217 11.37 -14.50 -19.70
N LEU A 218 11.61 -15.42 -18.75
CA LEU A 218 12.68 -15.37 -17.73
C LEU A 218 13.57 -16.60 -17.84
#